data_AF-A0A9J6BJ14-F1
#
_entry.id   AF-A0A9J6BJ14-F1
#
_cell.length_a   1.000
_cell.length_b   1.000
_cell.length_c   1.000
_cell.angle_alpha   90.00
_cell.angle_beta   90.00
_cell.angle_gamma   90.00
#
_symmetry.space_group_name_H-M   'P 1'
#
loop_
_entity.id
_entity.type
_entity.pdbx_description
1 polymer ?
#
loop_
_entity_poly.entity_id
_entity_poly.type
_entity_poly.pdbx_seq_one_letter_code
_entity_poly.pdbx_strand_id
1 'polypeptide(L)'
;MCKQKAKSKLQKFIENFFVPKYQFLRIVPENVIQITLHNHKSICKHITTIVSDQVFMNSNIVTLQECWAVDNESYNIPDFEEISRNRLMGRPRAFGTINFCKLTVEPRITDRIEIENGNSNNHVEISDFKLEID
;
A
#
# COMPACT_ATOMS: atom_id res chain seq x y z
N MET A 1 13.36 -39.76 11.97
CA MET A 1 12.18 -39.02 12.50
C MET A 1 12.49 -37.57 12.98
N CYS A 2 13.45 -36.85 12.40
CA CYS A 2 13.83 -35.49 12.86
C CYS A 2 13.40 -34.32 11.94
N LYS A 3 12.96 -34.58 10.70
CA LYS A 3 12.70 -33.53 9.71
C LYS A 3 11.29 -32.92 9.76
N GLN A 4 10.28 -33.62 10.31
CA GLN A 4 8.89 -33.12 10.38
C GLN A 4 8.65 -32.10 11.51
N LYS A 5 9.40 -32.17 12.62
CA LYS A 5 9.25 -31.24 13.76
C LYS A 5 9.86 -29.84 13.51
N ALA A 6 10.87 -29.73 12.65
CA ALA A 6 11.49 -28.45 12.32
C ALA A 6 10.62 -27.60 11.37
N LYS A 7 9.95 -28.26 10.40
CA LYS A 7 9.04 -27.62 9.46
C LYS A 7 7.87 -26.92 10.17
N SER A 8 7.29 -27.55 11.20
CA SER A 8 6.18 -26.96 11.96
C SER A 8 6.59 -25.81 12.88
N LYS A 9 7.83 -25.79 13.37
CA LYS A 9 8.36 -24.66 14.15
C LYS A 9 8.66 -23.44 13.28
N LEU A 10 9.25 -23.63 12.10
CA LEU A 10 9.48 -22.54 11.15
C LEU A 10 8.16 -21.99 10.60
N GLN A 11 7.20 -22.86 10.29
CA GLN A 11 5.85 -22.45 9.88
C GLN A 11 5.16 -21.61 10.95
N LYS A 12 5.17 -22.09 12.21
CA LYS A 12 4.65 -21.33 13.36
C LYS A 12 5.44 -20.07 13.66
N PHE A 13 6.73 -20.03 13.37
CA PHE A 13 7.54 -18.82 13.52
C PHE A 13 7.13 -17.78 12.48
N ILE A 14 6.98 -18.18 11.21
CA ILE A 14 6.50 -17.32 10.13
C ILE A 14 5.08 -16.80 10.45
N GLU A 15 4.18 -17.69 10.86
CA GLU A 15 2.78 -17.36 11.22
C GLU A 15 2.65 -16.45 12.45
N ASN A 16 3.59 -16.49 13.40
CA ASN A 16 3.53 -15.68 14.62
C ASN A 16 4.37 -14.39 14.56
N PHE A 17 5.41 -14.33 13.73
CA PHE A 17 6.30 -13.16 13.62
C PHE A 17 6.01 -12.27 12.40
N PHE A 18 5.36 -12.79 11.35
CA PHE A 18 4.89 -11.99 10.22
C PHE A 18 3.39 -11.69 10.26
N VAL A 19 2.76 -11.75 11.45
CA VAL A 19 1.45 -11.09 11.62
C VAL A 19 1.74 -9.59 11.55
N PRO A 20 1.26 -8.85 10.55
CA PRO A 20 1.43 -7.41 10.51
C PRO A 20 0.76 -6.85 11.77
N LYS A 21 1.56 -6.33 12.69
CA LYS A 21 1.02 -5.67 13.86
C LYS A 21 0.63 -4.27 13.39
N TYR A 22 -0.64 -4.09 13.03
CA TYR A 22 -1.19 -2.82 12.60
C TYR A 22 -1.21 -1.85 13.78
N GLN A 23 -0.09 -1.16 14.01
CA GLN A 23 0.01 -0.06 14.95
C GLN A 23 0.26 1.20 14.14
N PHE A 24 -0.75 2.05 14.04
CA PHE A 24 -0.63 3.36 13.40
C PHE A 24 0.14 4.29 14.33
N LEU A 25 1.44 4.40 14.10
CA LEU A 25 2.30 5.29 14.85
C LEU A 25 2.02 6.72 14.38
N ARG A 26 1.67 7.58 15.34
CA ARG A 26 1.57 9.01 15.10
C ARG A 26 2.94 9.63 14.85
N ILE A 27 4.02 9.00 15.29
CA ILE A 27 5.41 9.40 15.02
C ILE A 27 6.14 8.13 14.61
N VAL A 28 6.67 8.11 13.38
CA VAL A 28 7.36 6.95 12.83
C VAL A 28 8.87 7.08 13.14
N PRO A 29 9.47 6.11 13.86
CA PRO A 29 10.93 6.09 14.08
C PRO A 29 11.71 6.00 12.76
N GLU A 30 12.92 6.54 12.72
CA GLU A 30 13.74 6.58 11.49
C GLU A 30 14.06 5.21 10.88
N ASN A 31 14.10 4.17 11.69
CA ASN A 31 14.38 2.80 11.29
C ASN A 31 13.12 1.95 11.03
N VAL A 32 11.95 2.60 10.95
CA VAL A 32 10.66 1.94 10.73
C VAL A 32 10.03 2.47 9.44
N ILE A 33 9.52 1.55 8.62
CA ILE A 33 8.67 1.88 7.49
C ILE A 33 7.22 1.64 7.88
N GLN A 34 6.44 2.72 7.95
CA GLN A 34 5.00 2.65 8.17
C GLN A 34 4.27 2.69 6.83
N ILE A 35 3.44 1.67 6.61
CA ILE A 35 2.53 1.57 5.47
C ILE A 35 1.11 1.72 6.01
N THR A 36 0.39 2.73 5.54
CA THR A 36 -1.03 2.90 5.85
C THR A 36 -1.86 2.42 4.68
N LEU A 37 -2.92 1.67 4.96
CA LEU A 37 -3.94 1.33 3.96
C LEU A 37 -5.27 1.91 4.42
N HIS A 38 -5.97 2.57 3.52
CA HIS A 38 -7.31 3.06 3.81
C HIS A 38 -8.23 3.02 2.59
N ASN A 39 -9.46 2.56 2.82
CA ASN A 39 -10.52 2.52 1.83
C ASN A 39 -11.35 3.80 1.95
N HIS A 40 -11.21 4.68 0.97
CA HIS A 40 -11.78 6.03 1.03
C HIS A 40 -13.07 6.20 0.21
N LYS A 41 -13.48 5.24 -0.61
CA LYS A 41 -14.73 5.31 -1.38
C LYS A 41 -14.88 6.64 -2.15
N SER A 42 -13.86 6.96 -2.96
CA SER A 42 -13.60 8.20 -3.71
C SER A 42 -12.51 9.09 -3.09
N ILE A 43 -11.31 9.05 -3.67
CA ILE A 43 -10.22 9.96 -3.28
C ILE A 43 -10.60 11.42 -3.50
N CYS A 44 -11.30 11.76 -4.59
CA CYS A 44 -11.73 13.12 -4.90
C CYS A 44 -12.59 13.74 -3.79
N LYS A 45 -13.43 12.95 -3.11
CA LYS A 45 -14.29 13.44 -2.01
C LYS A 45 -13.54 13.56 -0.69
N HIS A 46 -12.45 12.82 -0.51
CA HIS A 46 -11.80 12.62 0.77
C HIS A 46 -10.37 13.14 0.84
N ILE A 47 -9.86 13.76 -0.23
CA ILE A 47 -8.50 14.28 -0.29
C ILE A 47 -8.19 15.27 0.84
N THR A 48 -9.15 16.13 1.20
CA THR A 48 -8.99 17.09 2.31
C THR A 48 -8.88 16.39 3.66
N THR A 49 -9.63 15.31 3.87
CA THR A 49 -9.54 14.48 5.07
C THR A 49 -8.20 13.75 5.12
N ILE A 50 -7.73 13.21 3.99
CA ILE A 50 -6.45 12.54 3.84
C ILE A 50 -5.30 13.45 4.26
N VAL A 51 -5.22 14.65 3.68
CA VAL A 51 -4.11 15.58 3.96
C VAL A 51 -4.15 16.15 5.38
N SER A 52 -5.31 16.08 6.05
CA SER A 52 -5.46 16.50 7.45
C SER A 52 -5.16 15.39 8.46
N ASP A 53 -5.07 14.13 8.02
CA ASP A 53 -4.85 12.99 8.90
C ASP A 53 -3.36 12.82 9.20
N GLN A 54 -2.96 13.08 10.46
CA GLN A 54 -1.57 12.96 10.90
C GLN A 54 -1.03 11.54 10.76
N VAL A 55 -1.84 10.50 10.96
CA VAL A 55 -1.38 9.12 10.78
C VAL A 55 -1.02 8.89 9.32
N PHE A 56 -1.84 9.41 8.41
CA PHE A 56 -1.60 9.32 6.97
C PHE A 56 -0.33 10.07 6.56
N MET A 57 -0.22 11.34 6.97
CA MET A 57 0.89 12.21 6.58
C MET A 57 2.23 11.80 7.21
N ASN A 58 2.20 11.05 8.32
CA ASN A 58 3.40 10.52 8.95
C ASN A 58 3.84 9.16 8.41
N SER A 59 3.02 8.48 7.61
CA SER A 59 3.40 7.23 6.96
C SER A 59 4.44 7.44 5.87
N ASN A 60 5.24 6.40 5.62
CA ASN A 60 6.20 6.37 4.54
C ASN A 60 5.54 6.01 3.22
N ILE A 61 4.56 5.12 3.27
CA ILE A 61 3.81 4.66 2.10
C ILE A 61 2.33 4.66 2.48
N VAL A 62 1.49 5.10 1.55
CA VAL A 62 0.06 5.06 1.72
C VAL A 62 -0.65 4.46 0.53
N THR A 63 -1.50 3.47 0.82
CA THR A 63 -2.32 2.75 -0.13
C THR A 63 -3.78 3.17 0.03
N LEU A 64 -4.32 3.78 -1.02
CA LEU A 64 -5.71 4.22 -1.09
C LEU A 64 -6.51 3.22 -1.92
N GLN A 65 -7.57 2.65 -1.34
CA GLN A 65 -8.46 1.71 -2.02
C GLN A 65 -9.82 2.33 -2.30
N GLU A 66 -10.52 1.76 -3.29
CA GLU A 66 -11.78 2.29 -3.83
C GLU A 66 -11.65 3.78 -4.16
N CYS A 67 -10.57 4.13 -4.88
CA CYS A 67 -10.26 5.52 -5.18
C CYS A 67 -11.28 6.16 -6.10
N TRP A 68 -12.00 5.36 -6.91
CA TRP A 68 -12.98 5.83 -7.89
C TRP A 68 -12.40 6.83 -8.90
N ALA A 69 -11.07 6.80 -9.04
CA ALA A 69 -10.31 7.76 -9.83
C ALA A 69 -10.62 7.58 -11.31
N VAL A 70 -10.83 8.70 -12.00
CA VAL A 70 -10.97 8.74 -13.45
C VAL A 70 -9.56 8.79 -14.06
N ASP A 71 -9.36 8.13 -15.19
CA ASP A 71 -8.05 7.80 -15.80
C ASP A 71 -7.07 8.97 -15.98
N ASN A 72 -7.52 10.22 -15.92
CA ASN A 72 -6.75 11.44 -16.18
C ASN A 72 -6.64 12.38 -14.97
N GLU A 73 -7.11 11.97 -13.78
CA GLU A 73 -7.01 12.79 -12.57
C GLU A 73 -5.73 12.46 -11.80
N SER A 74 -4.85 13.46 -11.69
CA SER A 74 -3.71 13.50 -10.79
C SER A 74 -4.12 14.12 -9.45
N TYR A 75 -3.71 13.51 -8.34
CA TYR A 75 -3.98 14.04 -7.01
C TYR A 75 -2.67 14.45 -6.35
N ASN A 76 -2.64 15.66 -5.82
CA ASN A 76 -1.47 16.16 -5.11
C ASN A 76 -1.65 15.92 -3.60
N ILE A 77 -0.78 15.10 -3.02
CA ILE A 77 -0.67 14.88 -1.58
C ILE A 77 0.68 15.47 -1.16
N PRO A 78 0.73 16.46 -0.25
CA PRO A 78 1.97 17.11 0.13
C PRO A 78 3.03 16.13 0.62
N ASP A 79 4.27 16.26 0.15
CA ASP A 79 5.41 15.39 0.49
C ASP A 79 5.30 13.92 0.02
N PHE A 80 4.34 13.59 -0.84
CA PHE A 80 4.20 12.26 -1.43
C PHE A 80 4.25 12.30 -2.96
N GLU A 81 4.76 11.22 -3.53
CA GLU A 81 4.79 10.90 -4.96
C GLU A 81 3.89 9.70 -5.24
N GLU A 82 3.13 9.73 -6.34
CA GLU A 82 2.39 8.55 -6.80
C GLU A 82 3.37 7.53 -7.38
N ILE A 83 3.43 6.33 -6.78
CA ILE A 83 4.38 5.28 -7.18
C ILE A 83 3.72 4.15 -7.98
N SER A 84 2.42 3.92 -7.80
CA SER A 84 1.66 2.99 -8.62
C SER A 84 0.17 3.25 -8.54
N ARG A 85 -0.52 2.92 -9.62
CA ARG A 85 -1.98 2.99 -9.72
C ARG A 85 -2.48 1.74 -10.43
N ASN A 86 -3.32 0.98 -9.74
CA ASN A 86 -3.96 -0.18 -10.35
C ASN A 86 -5.40 0.18 -10.79
N ARG A 87 -5.68 -0.12 -12.07
CA ARG A 87 -6.94 0.18 -12.74
C ARG A 87 -7.64 -1.13 -13.06
N LEU A 88 -8.91 -1.26 -12.66
CA LEU A 88 -9.76 -2.36 -13.12
C LEU A 88 -10.57 -1.89 -14.33
N MET A 89 -10.00 -2.06 -15.53
CA MET A 89 -10.64 -1.71 -16.80
C MET A 89 -12.00 -2.42 -16.96
N GLY A 90 -13.02 -1.68 -17.40
CA GLY A 90 -14.36 -2.22 -17.65
C GLY A 90 -15.19 -2.58 -16.40
N ARG A 91 -14.77 -2.15 -15.21
CA ARG A 91 -15.50 -2.36 -13.95
C ARG A 91 -16.16 -1.07 -13.46
N PRO A 92 -17.18 -1.17 -12.56
CA PRO A 92 -17.84 -0.01 -11.99
C PRO A 92 -16.85 1.00 -11.37
N ARG A 93 -17.26 2.27 -11.29
CA ARG A 93 -16.46 3.36 -10.69
C ARG A 93 -15.99 3.08 -9.26
N ALA A 94 -16.49 2.04 -8.60
CA ALA A 94 -16.19 1.71 -7.22
C ALA A 94 -14.77 1.13 -6.96
N PHE A 95 -14.03 0.79 -8.02
CA PHE A 95 -12.76 0.05 -7.91
C PHE A 95 -11.52 0.93 -8.10
N GLY A 96 -10.35 0.35 -7.81
CA GLY A 96 -9.04 0.95 -8.09
C GLY A 96 -8.27 1.33 -6.83
N THR A 97 -6.95 1.14 -6.93
CA THR A 97 -6.00 1.40 -5.86
C THR A 97 -4.93 2.38 -6.35
N ILE A 98 -4.56 3.35 -5.51
CA ILE A 98 -3.45 4.27 -5.77
C ILE A 98 -2.49 4.19 -4.58
N ASN A 99 -1.21 4.04 -4.86
CA ASN A 99 -0.15 4.02 -3.87
C ASN A 99 0.70 5.27 -3.97
N PHE A 100 0.89 5.92 -2.84
CA PHE A 100 1.73 7.09 -2.66
C PHE A 100 2.92 6.74 -1.76
N CYS A 101 4.09 7.28 -2.07
CA CYS A 101 5.30 7.12 -1.28
C CYS A 101 5.83 8.50 -0.90
N LYS A 102 6.28 8.64 0.35
CA LYS A 102 6.84 9.91 0.84
C LYS A 102 8.13 10.21 0.08
N LEU A 103 8.35 11.47 -0.29
CA LEU A 103 9.51 11.90 -1.08
C LEU A 103 10.86 11.52 -0.44
N THR A 104 10.92 11.40 0.88
CA THR A 104 12.12 10.95 1.61
C THR A 104 12.41 9.46 1.47
N VAL A 105 11.42 8.66 1.08
CA VAL A 105 11.51 7.19 0.89
C VAL A 105 11.49 6.81 -0.59
N GLU A 106 10.90 7.65 -1.45
CA GLU A 106 10.82 7.44 -2.90
C GLU A 106 12.14 6.98 -3.54
N PRO A 107 13.32 7.56 -3.23
CA PRO A 107 14.58 7.12 -3.84
C PRO A 107 14.98 5.67 -3.55
N ARG A 108 14.35 5.03 -2.56
CA ARG A 108 14.57 3.63 -2.17
C ARG A 108 13.64 2.65 -2.88
N ILE A 109 12.71 3.14 -3.69
CA ILE A 109 11.79 2.32 -4.49
C ILE A 109 12.47 1.93 -5.80
N THR A 110 12.88 0.67 -5.91
CA THR A 110 13.74 0.20 -7.03
C THR A 110 12.98 -0.45 -8.17
N ASP A 111 11.78 -0.96 -7.92
CA ASP A 111 10.88 -1.45 -8.96
C ASP A 111 9.48 -0.90 -8.71
N ARG A 112 8.95 -0.15 -9.67
CA ARG A 112 7.54 0.26 -9.73
C ARG A 112 6.83 -0.74 -10.65
N ILE A 113 6.18 -1.76 -10.09
CA ILE A 113 5.50 -2.77 -10.91
C ILE A 113 4.06 -2.32 -11.10
N GLU A 114 3.75 -1.84 -12.31
CA GLU A 114 2.36 -1.67 -12.75
C GLU A 114 1.80 -3.04 -13.12
N ILE A 115 0.91 -3.57 -12.29
CA ILE A 115 0.24 -4.84 -12.58
C ILE A 115 -1.06 -4.52 -13.32
N GLU A 116 -1.06 -4.69 -14.63
CA GLU A 116 -2.29 -4.75 -15.42
C GLU A 116 -3.01 -6.08 -15.11
N ASN A 117 -4.11 -6.01 -14.37
CA ASN A 117 -4.86 -7.20 -14.03
C ASN A 117 -5.61 -7.75 -15.25
N GLY A 118 -5.23 -8.96 -15.67
CA GLY A 118 -5.99 -9.78 -16.62
C GLY A 118 -7.29 -10.30 -15.98
N ASN A 119 -8.36 -10.34 -16.76
CA ASN A 119 -9.69 -10.84 -16.41
C ASN A 119 -9.63 -12.22 -15.71
N SER A 120 -9.59 -12.25 -14.38
CA SER A 120 -9.83 -13.47 -13.62
C SER A 120 -10.96 -13.21 -12.62
N ASN A 121 -11.84 -14.20 -12.48
CA ASN A 121 -13.03 -14.14 -11.63
C ASN A 121 -12.72 -14.11 -10.12
N ASN A 122 -11.44 -14.10 -9.73
CA ASN A 122 -10.98 -13.96 -8.35
C ASN A 122 -10.35 -12.57 -8.18
N HIS A 123 -11.02 -11.71 -7.41
CA HIS A 123 -10.66 -10.31 -7.21
C HIS A 123 -9.43 -10.17 -6.30
N VAL A 124 -8.23 -10.14 -6.90
CA VAL A 124 -7.01 -9.80 -6.18
C VAL A 124 -6.42 -8.55 -6.83
N GLU A 125 -6.51 -7.41 -6.15
CA GLU A 125 -5.76 -6.21 -6.51
C GLU A 125 -4.36 -6.35 -5.94
N ILE A 126 -3.36 -6.54 -6.81
CA ILE A 126 -1.96 -6.64 -6.42
C ILE A 126 -1.29 -5.32 -6.80
N SER A 127 -0.58 -4.73 -5.84
CA SER A 127 0.32 -3.61 -6.08
C SER A 127 1.68 -4.03 -5.55
N ASP A 128 2.64 -4.17 -6.45
CA ASP A 128 3.98 -4.61 -6.09
C ASP A 128 4.98 -3.46 -6.30
N PHE A 129 5.76 -3.18 -5.27
CA PHE A 129 6.92 -2.32 -5.35
C PHE A 129 8.03 -2.91 -4.49
N LYS A 130 9.29 -2.71 -4.91
CA LYS A 130 10.45 -3.12 -4.11
C LYS A 130 11.02 -1.93 -3.37
N LEU A 131 11.24 -2.11 -2.07
CA LEU A 131 11.87 -1.15 -1.19
C LEU A 131 13.21 -1.71 -0.73
N GLU A 132 14.29 -0.95 -0.95
CA GLU A 132 15.59 -1.26 -0.35
C GLU A 132 15.64 -0.77 1.10
N ILE A 133 16.07 -1.66 1.99
CA ILE A 133 16.26 -1.41 3.42
C ILE A 133 17.71 -1.77 3.74
N ASP A 134 18.46 -0.82 4.29
CA ASP A 134 19.85 -1.01 4.74
C ASP A 134 19.95 -1.95 5.97
#